data_AF-A0A1I2A0T0-F1
#
_entry.id   AF-A0A1I2A0T0-F1
#
_cell.length_a   1.000
_cell.length_b   1.000
_cell.length_c   1.000
_cell.angle_alpha   90.00
_cell.angle_beta   90.00
_cell.angle_gamma   90.00
#
_symmetry.space_group_name_H-M   'P 1'
#
loop_
_entity.id
_entity.type
_entity.pdbx_description
1 polymer ?
#
loop_
_entity_poly.entity_id
_entity_poly.type
_entity_poly.pdbx_seq_one_letter_code
_entity_poly.pdbx_strand_id
1 'polypeptide(L)'
;MPKRTTSTPSWSVIAHDTDRLNQAVHELHTGHDTSSGLELSHELLRAVTLIGERLATLLDGLAKRHENPGVPEQRTVHLALDQAAAAAEDLGECARRAARTLEDEH
;
A
#
# COMPACT_ATOMS: atom_id res chain seq x y z
N MET A 1 2.57 -13.90 31.18
CA MET A 1 2.82 -13.65 29.74
C MET A 1 1.56 -13.07 29.13
N PRO A 2 1.52 -11.80 28.69
CA PRO A 2 0.34 -11.31 28.00
C PRO A 2 0.33 -11.88 26.58
N LYS A 3 -0.76 -12.53 26.21
CA LYS A 3 -1.02 -12.98 24.84
C LYS A 3 -1.00 -11.76 23.94
N ARG A 4 -0.02 -11.67 23.03
CA ARG A 4 -0.08 -10.80 21.86
C ARG A 4 -1.31 -11.22 21.07
N THR A 5 -2.41 -10.51 21.23
CA THR A 5 -3.52 -10.56 20.29
C THR A 5 -2.95 -10.06 18.97
N THR A 6 -2.67 -10.99 18.05
CA THR A 6 -2.52 -10.67 16.64
C THR A 6 -3.89 -10.16 16.18
N SER A 7 -4.13 -8.87 16.43
CA SER A 7 -5.34 -8.19 15.98
C SER A 7 -5.44 -8.44 14.49
N THR A 8 -6.53 -9.08 14.08
CA THR A 8 -6.78 -9.36 12.67
C THR A 8 -6.85 -8.00 11.96
N PRO A 9 -6.09 -7.79 10.89
CA PRO A 9 -6.28 -6.59 10.10
C PRO A 9 -7.71 -6.58 9.58
N SER A 10 -8.52 -5.66 10.08
CA SER A 10 -9.90 -5.56 9.68
C SER A 10 -9.98 -4.93 8.30
N TRP A 11 -10.97 -5.32 7.51
CA TRP A 11 -11.26 -4.69 6.22
C TRP A 11 -11.39 -3.16 6.31
N SER A 12 -11.81 -2.63 7.45
CA SER A 12 -11.84 -1.19 7.70
C SER A 12 -10.45 -0.53 7.70
N VAL A 13 -9.41 -1.22 8.17
CA VAL A 13 -8.03 -0.71 8.13
C VAL A 13 -7.53 -0.67 6.68
N ILE A 14 -7.81 -1.71 5.91
CA ILE A 14 -7.43 -1.78 4.49
C ILE A 14 -8.15 -0.67 3.70
N ALA A 15 -9.47 -0.53 3.89
CA ALA A 15 -10.24 0.53 3.23
C ALA A 15 -9.68 1.93 3.56
N HIS A 16 -9.39 2.19 4.83
CA HIS A 16 -8.79 3.45 5.26
C HIS A 16 -7.44 3.73 4.60
N ASP A 17 -6.57 2.71 4.51
CA ASP A 17 -5.26 2.85 3.89
C ASP A 17 -5.37 3.03 2.36
N THR A 18 -6.32 2.35 1.71
CA THR A 18 -6.63 2.55 0.29
C THR A 18 -7.14 3.97 0.01
N ASP A 19 -8.02 4.52 0.86
CA ASP A 19 -8.51 5.89 0.71
C ASP A 19 -7.37 6.91 0.82
N ARG A 20 -6.47 6.72 1.79
CA ARG A 20 -5.29 7.59 1.94
C ARG A 20 -4.31 7.46 0.78
N LEU A 21 -4.13 6.25 0.24
CA LEU A 21 -3.31 6.02 -0.94
C LEU A 21 -3.88 6.76 -2.15
N ASN A 22 -5.19 6.65 -2.38
CA ASN A 22 -5.88 7.33 -3.47
C ASN A 22 -5.75 8.86 -3.36
N GLN A 23 -5.91 9.39 -2.14
CA GLN A 23 -5.73 10.82 -1.89
C GLN A 23 -4.29 11.27 -2.19
N ALA A 24 -3.28 10.54 -1.72
CA ALA A 24 -1.88 10.90 -1.96
C ALA A 24 -1.50 10.84 -3.45
N VAL A 25 -1.98 9.82 -4.17
CA VAL A 25 -1.78 9.70 -5.63
C VAL A 25 -2.50 10.83 -6.38
N HIS A 26 -3.71 11.19 -5.95
CA HIS A 26 -4.44 12.31 -6.53
C HIS A 26 -3.68 13.63 -6.35
N GLU A 27 -3.20 13.89 -5.14
CA GLU A 27 -2.41 15.09 -4.84
C GLU A 27 -1.10 15.14 -5.63
N LEU A 28 -0.41 14.00 -5.84
CA LEU A 28 0.75 13.91 -6.72
C LEU A 28 0.41 14.30 -8.16
N HIS A 29 -0.75 13.88 -8.64
CA HIS A 29 -1.18 14.18 -10.00
C HIS A 29 -1.54 15.65 -10.19
N THR A 30 -2.20 16.27 -9.20
CA THR A 30 -2.68 17.65 -9.29
C THR A 30 -1.67 18.70 -8.81
N GLY A 31 -0.71 18.31 -7.96
CA GLY A 31 0.22 19.22 -7.28
C GLY A 31 1.42 19.67 -8.10
N HIS A 32 1.61 19.13 -9.31
CA HIS A 32 2.80 19.34 -10.14
C HIS A 32 3.02 20.80 -10.59
N ASP A 33 1.98 21.64 -10.58
CA ASP A 33 2.01 23.00 -11.14
C ASP A 33 2.39 24.12 -10.14
N THR A 34 2.87 23.79 -8.94
CA THR A 34 3.17 24.80 -7.89
C THR A 34 4.66 24.89 -7.55
N SER A 35 5.15 26.10 -7.20
CA SER A 35 6.58 26.32 -6.87
C SER A 35 7.04 25.64 -5.58
N SER A 36 6.10 25.15 -4.75
CA SER A 36 6.33 24.28 -3.59
C SER A 36 6.16 22.78 -3.92
N GLY A 37 5.96 22.47 -5.21
CA GLY A 37 5.56 21.15 -5.68
C GLY A 37 6.60 20.07 -5.42
N LEU A 38 7.88 20.42 -5.25
CA LEU A 38 8.93 19.42 -5.07
C LEU A 38 8.95 18.80 -3.67
N GLU A 39 8.98 19.63 -2.62
CA GLU A 39 8.92 19.14 -1.22
C GLU A 39 7.62 18.37 -0.98
N LEU A 40 6.50 18.89 -1.48
CA LEU A 40 5.21 18.23 -1.41
C LEU A 40 5.20 16.89 -2.16
N SER A 41 5.74 16.84 -3.40
CA SER A 41 5.84 15.59 -4.16
C SER A 41 6.68 14.56 -3.42
N HIS A 42 7.74 14.99 -2.76
CA HIS A 42 8.61 14.10 -1.99
C HIS A 42 7.89 13.51 -0.77
N GLU A 43 7.20 14.34 -0.01
CA GLU A 43 6.37 13.90 1.12
C GLU A 43 5.27 12.92 0.68
N LEU A 44 4.60 13.22 -0.43
CA LEU A 44 3.55 12.36 -0.97
C LEU A 44 4.09 11.03 -1.49
N LEU A 45 5.24 11.00 -2.17
CA LEU A 45 5.88 9.76 -2.62
C LEU A 45 6.32 8.90 -1.43
N ARG A 46 6.81 9.52 -0.34
CA ARG A 46 7.08 8.82 0.92
C ARG A 46 5.80 8.26 1.55
N ALA A 47 4.72 9.02 1.54
CA ALA A 47 3.41 8.55 2.02
C ALA A 47 2.89 7.35 1.22
N VAL A 48 2.95 7.42 -0.12
CA VAL A 48 2.59 6.31 -1.01
C VAL A 48 3.45 5.07 -0.74
N THR A 49 4.77 5.24 -0.52
CA THR A 49 5.67 4.14 -0.16
C THR A 49 5.21 3.43 1.11
N LEU A 50 5.02 4.19 2.20
CA LEU A 50 4.64 3.63 3.51
C LEU A 50 3.26 2.96 3.48
N ILE A 51 2.30 3.57 2.78
CA ILE A 51 0.94 3.03 2.68
C ILE A 51 0.94 1.76 1.82
N GLY A 52 1.70 1.74 0.71
CA GLY A 52 1.87 0.56 -0.15
C GLY A 52 2.44 -0.64 0.61
N GLU A 53 3.55 -0.45 1.33
CA GLU A 53 4.15 -1.51 2.16
C GLU A 53 3.19 -2.06 3.23
N ARG A 54 2.42 -1.16 3.85
CA ARG A 54 1.43 -1.55 4.85
C ARG A 54 0.29 -2.33 4.22
N LEU A 55 -0.27 -1.87 3.10
CA LEU A 55 -1.31 -2.59 2.37
C LEU A 55 -0.84 -3.96 1.92
N ALA A 56 0.37 -4.07 1.38
CA ALA A 56 0.97 -5.34 0.99
C ALA A 56 0.98 -6.33 2.15
N THR A 57 1.45 -5.89 3.32
CA THR A 57 1.48 -6.72 4.54
C THR A 57 0.07 -7.14 5.01
N LEU A 58 -0.90 -6.23 4.98
CA LEU A 58 -2.27 -6.50 5.42
C LEU A 58 -2.96 -7.49 4.48
N LEU A 59 -2.79 -7.31 3.16
CA LEU A 59 -3.40 -8.13 2.11
C LEU A 59 -2.78 -9.53 2.07
N ASP A 60 -1.46 -9.67 2.16
CA ASP A 60 -0.78 -10.96 2.29
C ASP A 60 -1.24 -11.70 3.56
N GLY A 61 -1.37 -10.99 4.68
CA GLY A 61 -1.90 -11.54 5.92
C GLY A 61 -3.35 -12.04 5.81
N LEU A 62 -4.18 -11.42 4.96
CA LEU A 62 -5.53 -11.92 4.65
C LEU A 62 -5.50 -13.06 3.62
N ALA A 63 -4.60 -13.03 2.64
CA ALA A 63 -4.44 -14.06 1.62
C ALA A 63 -4.13 -15.41 2.28
N LYS A 64 -3.17 -15.43 3.20
CA LYS A 64 -2.78 -16.62 3.99
C LYS A 64 -3.93 -17.24 4.78
N ARG A 65 -4.94 -16.45 5.17
CA ARG A 65 -6.13 -16.98 5.88
C ARG A 65 -7.10 -17.70 4.95
N HIS A 66 -7.09 -17.34 3.69
CA HIS A 66 -7.90 -17.96 2.65
C HIS A 66 -7.12 -19.05 1.89
N GLU A 67 -5.89 -19.35 2.32
CA GLU A 67 -5.10 -20.47 1.82
C GLU A 67 -5.71 -21.79 2.32
N ASN A 68 -6.81 -22.19 1.71
CA ASN A 68 -7.44 -23.48 1.95
C ASN A 68 -7.70 -24.17 0.61
N PRO A 69 -6.82 -25.12 0.22
CA PRO A 69 -6.92 -25.79 -1.08
C PRO A 69 -8.18 -26.66 -1.22
N GLY A 70 -8.90 -26.96 -0.14
CA GLY A 70 -10.12 -27.77 -0.15
C GLY A 70 -11.42 -26.98 -0.40
N VAL A 71 -11.38 -25.64 -0.43
CA VAL A 71 -12.56 -24.79 -0.60
C VAL A 71 -12.36 -23.88 -1.83
N PRO A 72 -13.00 -24.18 -2.98
CA PRO A 72 -12.79 -23.43 -4.22
C PRO A 72 -13.00 -21.92 -4.09
N GLU A 73 -14.00 -21.46 -3.33
CA GLU A 73 -14.21 -20.01 -3.14
C GLU A 73 -13.06 -19.34 -2.40
N GLN A 74 -12.44 -20.03 -1.44
CA GLN A 74 -11.30 -19.49 -0.68
C GLN A 74 -10.05 -19.39 -1.55
N ARG A 75 -9.85 -20.30 -2.52
CA ARG A 75 -8.76 -20.21 -3.49
C ARG A 75 -8.82 -18.93 -4.32
N THR A 76 -10.00 -18.55 -4.80
CA THR A 76 -10.17 -17.30 -5.58
C THR A 76 -9.87 -16.07 -4.73
N VAL A 77 -10.37 -16.04 -3.49
CA VAL A 77 -10.12 -14.93 -2.55
C VAL A 77 -8.64 -14.83 -2.19
N HIS A 78 -7.99 -15.97 -1.93
CA HIS A 78 -6.55 -16.04 -1.68
C HIS A 78 -5.74 -15.43 -2.82
N LEU A 79 -5.98 -15.86 -4.06
CA LEU A 79 -5.27 -15.35 -5.23
C LEU A 79 -5.50 -13.84 -5.45
N ALA A 80 -6.73 -13.36 -5.27
CA ALA A 80 -7.04 -11.94 -5.43
C ALA A 80 -6.32 -11.08 -4.38
N LEU A 81 -6.26 -11.56 -3.13
CA LEU A 81 -5.57 -10.86 -2.03
C LEU A 81 -4.04 -10.87 -2.22
N ASP A 82 -3.48 -11.99 -2.68
CA ASP A 82 -2.05 -12.13 -2.97
C ASP A 82 -1.63 -11.19 -4.11
N GLN A 83 -2.40 -11.14 -5.19
CA GLN A 83 -2.17 -10.20 -6.30
C GLN A 83 -2.28 -8.74 -5.86
N ALA A 84 -3.27 -8.43 -5.01
CA ALA A 84 -3.42 -7.08 -4.47
C ALA A 84 -2.24 -6.69 -3.56
N ALA A 85 -1.69 -7.66 -2.80
CA ALA A 85 -0.51 -7.44 -1.98
C ALA A 85 0.72 -7.12 -2.84
N ALA A 86 0.97 -7.91 -3.88
CA ALA A 86 2.06 -7.68 -4.83
C ALA A 86 1.95 -6.31 -5.52
N ALA A 87 0.75 -5.93 -5.97
CA ALA A 87 0.53 -4.63 -6.60
C ALA A 87 0.78 -3.45 -5.63
N ALA A 88 0.43 -3.60 -4.35
CA ALA A 88 0.70 -2.58 -3.33
C ALA A 88 2.20 -2.43 -3.04
N GLU A 89 2.94 -3.55 -3.04
CA GLU A 89 4.40 -3.55 -2.90
C GLU A 89 5.08 -2.88 -4.09
N ASP A 90 4.69 -3.25 -5.32
CA ASP A 90 5.21 -2.66 -6.56
C ASP A 90 4.99 -1.14 -6.61
N LEU A 91 3.80 -0.68 -6.23
CA LEU A 91 3.49 0.75 -6.15
C LEU A 91 4.38 1.47 -5.12
N GLY A 92 4.56 0.86 -3.94
CA GLY A 92 5.41 1.43 -2.89
C GLY A 92 6.88 1.53 -3.32
N GLU A 93 7.40 0.51 -4.01
CA GLU A 93 8.75 0.53 -4.56
C GLU A 93 8.91 1.54 -5.70
N CYS A 94 7.91 1.68 -6.56
CA CYS A 94 7.88 2.71 -7.60
C CYS A 94 7.96 4.11 -7.00
N ALA A 95 7.15 4.40 -5.98
CA ALA A 95 7.14 5.69 -5.29
C ALA A 95 8.48 5.98 -4.59
N ARG A 96 9.10 4.97 -3.98
CA ARG A 96 10.43 5.08 -3.37
C ARG A 96 11.50 5.44 -4.39
N ARG A 97 11.48 4.81 -5.56
CA ARG A 97 12.43 5.12 -6.65
C ARG A 97 12.23 6.53 -7.16
N ALA A 98 10.99 6.93 -7.40
CA ALA A 98 10.67 8.30 -7.81
C ALA A 98 11.15 9.34 -6.79
N ALA A 99 10.97 9.08 -5.49
CA ALA A 99 11.44 9.99 -4.44
C ALA A 99 12.98 10.14 -4.44
N ARG A 100 13.72 9.05 -4.69
CA ARG A 100 15.19 9.08 -4.80
C ARG A 100 15.65 9.84 -6.05
N THR A 101 14.99 9.63 -7.19
CA THR A 101 15.30 10.38 -8.41
C THR A 101 15.12 11.89 -8.20
N LEU A 102 14.08 12.30 -7.48
CA LEU A 102 13.91 13.71 -7.12
C LEU A 102 15.02 14.24 -6.19
N GLU A 103 15.56 13.41 -5.28
CA GLU A 103 16.69 13.77 -4.42
C GLU A 103 18.00 13.91 -5.23
N ASP A 104 18.25 13.01 -6.20
CA ASP A 104 19.48 12.97 -7.00
C ASP A 104 19.56 14.10 -8.05
N GLU A 105 18.43 14.65 -8.47
CA GLU A 105 18.36 15.77 -9.44
C GLU A 105 18.56 17.16 -8.80
N HIS A 106 18.68 17.25 -7.46
CA HIS A 106 18.91 18.49 -6.70
C HIS A 106 20.35 18.63 -6.20
#